data_AF-A0A9E3DI14-F1
#
_entry.id   AF-A0A9E3DI14-F1
#
_cell.length_a   1.000
_cell.length_b   1.000
_cell.length_c   1.000
_cell.angle_alpha   90.00
_cell.angle_beta   90.00
_cell.angle_gamma   90.00
#
_symmetry.space_group_name_H-M   'P 1'
#
loop_
_entity.id
_entity.type
_entity.pdbx_description
1 polymer ?
#
loop_
_entity_poly.entity_id
_entity_poly.type
_entity_poly.pdbx_seq_one_letter_code
_entity_poly.pdbx_strand_id
1 'polypeptide(L)'
;APCVALAAWLIWLRHTTGSWLGDAGFAHYNIAYSLQPIHAATSLLRRIYFLSFANLRWIGTIAIGIGWRRGLFRSRAWRFTWLFIVAHVVLVSLLGGAELERYLLPVLPLLYTAAAAALTVYRRRWRNISAAALAIGLIAGLLINPPYPFPYENNLAMADFVALHQAAAKFLEREYPREQIYTAWPLTAALRTPEFGYVNRGFKTIETSDFRRSTLTRFRDSGMRVLVLYSRTWEPSWSVLRISAVRDFLARWYEYEPQMTAVECRQILGLQQRMRWTRRGQWVEVYALQAPSTGAPGSIAYDDSLRR
;
A
#
# COMPACT_ATOMS: atom_id res chain seq x y z
N ALA A 1 -1.71 -31.14 17.98
CA ALA A 1 -0.97 -31.22 16.71
C ALA A 1 -0.47 -29.85 16.20
N PRO A 2 -1.31 -28.83 15.94
CA PRO A 2 -0.84 -27.56 15.35
C PRO A 2 0.09 -26.75 16.28
N CYS A 3 -0.18 -26.70 17.59
CA CYS A 3 0.66 -25.98 18.54
C CYS A 3 2.07 -26.58 18.66
N VAL A 4 2.19 -27.92 18.57
CA VAL A 4 3.49 -28.61 18.62
C VAL A 4 4.28 -28.36 17.35
N ALA A 5 3.63 -28.42 16.19
CA ALA A 5 4.26 -28.07 14.92
C ALA A 5 4.73 -26.61 14.89
N LEU A 6 3.90 -25.68 15.39
CA LEU A 6 4.27 -24.27 15.52
C LEU A 6 5.44 -24.08 16.48
N ALA A 7 5.41 -24.74 17.64
CA ALA A 7 6.50 -24.67 18.62
C ALA A 7 7.81 -25.21 18.03
N ALA A 8 7.76 -26.37 17.35
CA ALA A 8 8.91 -26.95 16.68
C ALA A 8 9.47 -26.02 15.59
N TRP A 9 8.60 -25.40 14.80
CA TRP A 9 8.99 -24.40 13.81
C TRP A 9 9.64 -23.18 14.44
N LEU A 10 9.07 -22.63 15.51
CA LEU A 10 9.64 -21.46 16.20
C LEU A 10 10.99 -21.76 16.84
N ILE A 11 11.17 -22.95 17.40
CA ILE A 11 12.46 -23.41 17.95
C ILE A 11 13.48 -23.53 16.81
N TRP A 12 13.11 -24.16 15.69
CA TRP A 12 13.97 -24.29 14.52
C TRP A 12 14.33 -22.92 13.93
N LEU A 13 13.37 -22.00 13.83
CA LEU A 13 13.57 -20.63 13.37
C LEU A 13 14.56 -19.88 14.28
N ARG A 14 14.36 -19.95 15.60
CA ARG A 14 15.29 -19.36 16.56
C ARG A 14 16.69 -19.94 16.43
N HIS A 15 16.79 -21.26 16.30
CA HIS A 15 18.07 -21.94 16.17
C HIS A 15 18.80 -21.53 14.89
N THR A 16 18.07 -21.30 13.78
CA THR A 16 18.67 -20.97 12.48
C THR A 16 19.00 -19.49 12.34
N THR A 17 18.19 -18.59 12.88
CA THR A 17 18.37 -17.14 12.66
C THR A 17 18.82 -16.36 13.90
N GLY A 18 18.89 -17.01 15.06
CA GLY A 18 19.17 -16.36 16.35
C GLY A 18 17.99 -15.56 16.91
N SER A 19 16.87 -15.45 16.17
CA SER A 19 15.67 -14.69 16.55
C SER A 19 14.42 -15.56 16.50
N TRP A 20 13.54 -15.39 17.48
CA TRP A 20 12.24 -16.08 17.51
C TRP A 20 11.32 -15.73 16.34
N LEU A 21 11.61 -14.63 15.63
CA LEU A 21 10.77 -14.08 14.55
C LEU A 21 11.55 -13.96 13.23
N GLY A 22 12.63 -14.73 13.08
CA GLY A 22 13.46 -14.70 11.89
C GLY A 22 14.50 -13.58 11.95
N ASP A 23 14.09 -12.32 11.95
CA ASP A 23 15.01 -11.16 11.92
C ASP A 23 14.69 -10.14 13.02
N ALA A 24 15.73 -9.48 13.55
CA ALA A 24 15.57 -8.47 14.59
C ALA A 24 14.89 -7.20 14.07
N GLY A 25 15.15 -6.82 12.81
CA GLY A 25 14.44 -5.73 12.14
C GLY A 25 12.97 -6.05 11.91
N PHE A 26 12.64 -7.29 11.52
CA PHE A 26 11.27 -7.76 11.42
C PHE A 26 10.52 -7.67 12.76
N ALA A 27 11.14 -8.13 13.86
CA ALA A 27 10.56 -8.06 15.20
C ALA A 27 10.35 -6.60 15.67
N HIS A 28 11.31 -5.73 15.39
CA HIS A 28 11.20 -4.31 15.72
C HIS A 28 10.06 -3.64 14.95
N TYR A 29 10.02 -3.82 13.62
CA TYR A 29 9.03 -3.18 12.75
C TYR A 29 7.61 -3.73 12.97
N ASN A 30 7.46 -5.05 13.12
CA ASN A 30 6.14 -5.69 13.17
C ASN A 30 5.55 -5.92 14.56
N ILE A 31 6.36 -5.74 15.60
CA ILE A 31 5.90 -5.94 16.98
C ILE A 31 6.21 -4.70 17.81
N ALA A 32 7.48 -4.34 17.99
CA ALA A 32 7.84 -3.26 18.91
C ALA A 32 7.25 -1.90 18.49
N TYR A 33 7.35 -1.56 17.21
CA TYR A 33 6.79 -0.33 16.66
C TYR A 33 5.26 -0.36 16.59
N SER A 34 4.68 -1.51 16.22
CA SER A 34 3.23 -1.69 16.08
C SER A 34 2.47 -1.65 17.41
N LEU A 35 3.11 -2.10 18.50
CA LEU A 35 2.53 -2.10 19.85
C LEU A 35 2.61 -0.74 20.54
N GLN A 36 3.26 0.26 19.95
CA GLN A 36 3.17 1.63 20.46
C GLN A 36 1.69 2.05 20.52
N PRO A 37 1.18 2.57 21.65
CA PRO A 37 -0.26 2.78 21.84
C PRO A 37 -0.92 3.61 20.76
N ILE A 38 -0.21 4.62 20.26
CA ILE A 38 -0.70 5.47 19.18
C ILE A 38 -0.87 4.69 17.88
N HIS A 39 0.12 3.87 17.48
CA HIS A 39 0.08 3.04 16.28
C HIS A 39 -1.00 1.98 16.35
N ALA A 40 -1.13 1.31 17.49
CA ALA A 40 -2.19 0.35 17.72
C ALA A 40 -3.58 0.99 17.58
N ALA A 41 -3.77 2.17 18.18
CA ALA A 41 -5.03 2.90 18.13
C ALA A 41 -5.37 3.41 16.73
N THR A 42 -4.43 4.05 16.03
CA THR A 42 -4.63 4.55 14.66
C THR A 42 -4.82 3.42 13.67
N SER A 43 -4.07 2.32 13.78
CA SER A 43 -4.25 1.10 12.99
C SER A 43 -5.65 0.53 13.18
N LEU A 44 -6.12 0.40 14.44
CA LEU A 44 -7.47 -0.04 14.74
C LEU A 44 -8.54 0.91 14.15
N LEU A 45 -8.40 2.22 14.33
CA LEU A 45 -9.33 3.21 13.78
C LEU A 45 -9.41 3.15 12.25
N ARG A 46 -8.25 3.04 11.58
CA ARG A 46 -8.17 2.90 10.13
C ARG A 46 -8.88 1.65 9.64
N ARG A 47 -8.75 0.54 10.36
CA ARG A 47 -9.41 -0.73 9.99
C ARG A 47 -10.90 -0.70 10.26
N ILE A 48 -11.33 -0.08 11.35
CA ILE A 48 -12.75 0.18 11.61
C ILE A 48 -13.33 1.04 10.48
N TYR A 49 -12.62 2.10 10.06
CA TYR A 49 -13.01 2.93 8.93
C TYR A 49 -13.12 2.12 7.64
N PHE A 50 -12.12 1.30 7.32
CA PHE A 50 -12.11 0.45 6.13
C PHE A 50 -13.29 -0.54 6.11
N LEU A 51 -13.52 -1.23 7.22
CA LEU A 51 -14.58 -2.25 7.32
C LEU A 51 -15.98 -1.64 7.37
N SER A 52 -16.12 -0.47 8.03
CA SER A 52 -17.43 0.05 8.42
C SER A 52 -17.89 1.24 7.60
N PHE A 53 -16.99 1.97 6.92
CA PHE A 53 -17.33 3.25 6.30
C PHE A 53 -16.89 3.36 4.84
N ALA A 54 -15.65 2.97 4.53
CA ALA A 54 -15.08 3.08 3.18
C ALA A 54 -15.97 2.41 2.12
N ASN A 55 -15.98 2.98 0.90
CA ASN A 55 -16.71 2.43 -0.26
C ASN A 55 -18.22 2.21 0.01
N LEU A 56 -18.85 3.16 0.73
CA LEU A 56 -20.25 3.11 1.19
C LEU A 56 -20.60 1.90 2.08
N ARG A 57 -19.62 1.23 2.69
CA ARG A 57 -19.88 0.13 3.63
C ARG A 57 -20.68 0.56 4.85
N TRP A 58 -20.75 1.86 5.15
CA TRP A 58 -21.63 2.39 6.19
C TRP A 58 -23.09 1.99 6.00
N ILE A 59 -23.55 1.74 4.77
CA ILE A 59 -24.89 1.22 4.48
C ILE A 59 -25.07 -0.17 5.11
N GLY A 60 -24.08 -1.06 4.90
CA GLY A 60 -24.05 -2.39 5.50
C GLY A 60 -23.92 -2.32 7.03
N THR A 61 -23.08 -1.42 7.55
CA THR A 61 -22.91 -1.18 8.99
C THR A 61 -24.23 -0.76 9.65
N ILE A 62 -24.96 0.18 9.05
CA ILE A 62 -26.29 0.60 9.54
C ILE A 62 -27.28 -0.56 9.49
N ALA A 63 -27.29 -1.33 8.40
CA ALA A 63 -28.14 -2.52 8.28
C ALA A 63 -27.85 -3.51 9.42
N ILE A 64 -26.58 -3.84 9.65
CA ILE A 64 -26.13 -4.70 10.76
C ILE A 64 -26.62 -4.14 12.10
N GLY A 65 -26.46 -2.84 12.36
CA GLY A 65 -26.95 -2.21 13.59
C GLY A 65 -28.45 -2.38 13.81
N ILE A 66 -29.25 -2.24 12.74
CA ILE A 66 -30.70 -2.48 12.78
C ILE A 66 -31.01 -3.97 12.98
N GLY A 67 -30.32 -4.86 12.28
CA GLY A 67 -30.44 -6.32 12.46
C GLY A 67 -30.14 -6.76 13.89
N TRP A 68 -29.15 -6.14 14.52
CA TRP A 68 -28.80 -6.38 15.93
C TRP A 68 -29.95 -5.98 16.87
N ARG A 69 -30.51 -4.78 16.68
CA ARG A 69 -31.68 -4.31 17.46
C ARG A 69 -32.89 -5.21 17.30
N ARG A 70 -33.07 -5.84 16.13
CA ARG A 70 -34.15 -6.82 15.87
C ARG A 70 -33.81 -8.25 16.30
N GLY A 71 -32.65 -8.49 16.90
CA GLY A 71 -32.27 -9.80 17.43
C GLY A 71 -31.79 -10.82 16.39
N LEU A 72 -31.50 -10.40 15.16
CA LEU A 72 -31.09 -11.28 14.06
C LEU A 72 -29.80 -12.09 14.37
N PHE A 73 -28.91 -11.50 15.17
CA PHE A 73 -27.57 -12.04 15.46
C PHE A 73 -27.46 -12.75 16.83
N ARG A 74 -28.59 -13.18 17.42
CA ARG A 74 -28.59 -13.80 18.76
C ARG A 74 -28.07 -15.24 18.81
N SER A 75 -28.03 -15.93 17.66
CA SER A 75 -27.64 -17.33 17.58
C SER A 75 -26.18 -17.57 17.99
N ARG A 76 -25.87 -18.80 18.44
CA ARG A 76 -24.50 -19.18 18.82
C ARG A 76 -23.51 -19.03 17.67
N ALA A 77 -23.94 -19.36 16.44
CA ALA A 77 -23.14 -19.17 15.24
C ALA A 77 -22.72 -17.71 15.07
N TRP A 78 -23.66 -16.76 15.16
CA TRP A 78 -23.35 -15.34 15.06
C TRP A 78 -22.44 -14.84 16.18
N ARG A 79 -22.59 -15.36 17.42
CA ARG A 79 -21.67 -15.03 18.51
C ARG A 79 -20.23 -15.42 18.19
N PHE A 80 -20.01 -16.62 17.65
CA PHE A 80 -18.68 -17.04 17.20
C PHE A 80 -18.17 -16.19 16.04
N THR A 81 -19.04 -15.87 15.07
CA THR A 81 -18.67 -14.99 13.95
C THR A 81 -18.21 -13.62 14.45
N TRP A 82 -18.93 -12.99 15.36
CA TRP A 82 -18.54 -11.69 15.93
C TRP A 82 -17.27 -11.78 16.76
N LEU A 83 -17.12 -12.84 17.56
CA LEU A 83 -15.89 -13.08 18.32
C LEU A 83 -14.69 -13.21 17.39
N PHE A 84 -14.82 -13.98 16.30
CA PHE A 84 -13.77 -14.12 15.30
C PHE A 84 -13.44 -12.78 14.64
N ILE A 85 -14.45 -12.01 14.21
CA ILE A 85 -14.25 -10.70 13.59
C ILE A 85 -13.47 -9.77 14.53
N VAL A 86 -13.91 -9.65 15.79
CA VAL A 86 -13.28 -8.76 16.78
C VAL A 86 -11.87 -9.25 17.09
N ALA A 87 -11.69 -10.53 17.38
CA ALA A 87 -10.39 -11.11 17.71
C ALA A 87 -9.41 -10.94 16.54
N HIS A 88 -9.84 -11.19 15.30
CA HIS A 88 -9.02 -11.04 14.11
C HIS A 88 -8.61 -9.59 13.91
N VAL A 89 -9.56 -8.64 13.95
CA VAL A 89 -9.27 -7.21 13.79
C VAL A 89 -8.29 -6.73 14.86
N VAL A 90 -8.51 -7.07 16.13
CA VAL A 90 -7.60 -6.73 17.23
C VAL A 90 -6.23 -7.35 17.03
N LEU A 91 -6.16 -8.66 16.74
CA LEU A 91 -4.93 -9.39 16.52
C LEU A 91 -4.08 -8.73 15.44
N VAL A 92 -4.66 -8.53 14.25
CA VAL A 92 -3.92 -7.94 13.16
C VAL A 92 -3.63 -6.46 13.43
N SER A 93 -4.40 -5.74 14.25
CA SER A 93 -4.14 -4.33 14.59
C SER A 93 -2.94 -4.18 15.51
N LEU A 94 -2.73 -5.14 16.41
CA LEU A 94 -1.63 -5.15 17.36
C LEU A 94 -0.35 -5.76 16.77
N LEU A 95 -0.48 -6.78 15.93
CA LEU A 95 0.65 -7.59 15.42
C LEU A 95 0.92 -7.43 13.91
N GLY A 96 0.11 -6.64 13.20
CA GLY A 96 0.24 -6.44 11.75
C GLY A 96 1.06 -5.20 11.42
N GLY A 97 2.39 -5.31 11.53
CA GLY A 97 3.32 -4.19 11.35
C GLY A 97 3.16 -3.38 10.08
N ALA A 98 2.84 -4.04 8.97
CA ALA A 98 2.31 -3.36 7.80
C ALA A 98 0.81 -3.10 8.00
N GLU A 99 0.39 -1.84 8.06
CA GLU A 99 -1.04 -1.45 8.14
C GLU A 99 -1.78 -1.67 6.80
N LEU A 100 -1.77 -2.91 6.30
CA LEU A 100 -2.36 -3.31 5.03
C LEU A 100 -3.73 -3.92 5.25
N GLU A 101 -4.73 -3.42 4.52
CA GLU A 101 -6.11 -3.84 4.69
C GLU A 101 -6.37 -5.26 4.17
N ARG A 102 -5.47 -5.84 3.36
CA ARG A 102 -5.55 -7.26 2.96
C ARG A 102 -5.55 -8.24 4.13
N TYR A 103 -5.01 -7.86 5.28
CA TYR A 103 -5.09 -8.68 6.49
C TYR A 103 -6.53 -8.86 6.99
N LEU A 104 -7.48 -8.04 6.52
CA LEU A 104 -8.89 -8.13 6.87
C LEU A 104 -9.71 -8.97 5.89
N LEU A 105 -9.10 -9.54 4.84
CA LEU A 105 -9.80 -10.39 3.86
C LEU A 105 -10.64 -11.50 4.51
N PRO A 106 -10.21 -12.19 5.58
CA PRO A 106 -11.03 -13.20 6.25
C PRO A 106 -12.31 -12.65 6.91
N VAL A 107 -12.32 -11.37 7.28
CA VAL A 107 -13.44 -10.70 7.98
C VAL A 107 -14.49 -10.18 7.01
N LEU A 108 -14.07 -9.72 5.82
CA LEU A 108 -14.97 -9.15 4.81
C LEU A 108 -16.18 -10.04 4.44
N PRO A 109 -16.03 -11.33 4.08
CA PRO A 109 -17.18 -12.15 3.72
C PRO A 109 -18.17 -12.26 4.88
N LEU A 110 -17.70 -12.38 6.12
CA LEU A 110 -18.56 -12.47 7.31
C LEU A 110 -19.37 -11.19 7.52
N LEU A 111 -18.75 -10.02 7.32
CA LEU A 111 -19.45 -8.73 7.40
C LEU A 111 -20.46 -8.56 6.26
N TYR A 112 -20.13 -8.97 5.03
CA TYR A 112 -21.09 -8.91 3.92
C TYR A 112 -22.24 -9.89 4.10
N THR A 113 -22.00 -11.09 4.65
CA THR A 113 -23.07 -12.02 5.04
C THR A 113 -23.96 -11.40 6.12
N ALA A 114 -23.38 -10.75 7.12
CA ALA A 114 -24.14 -10.04 8.16
C ALA A 114 -24.97 -8.90 7.58
N ALA A 115 -24.39 -8.10 6.68
CA ALA A 115 -25.09 -7.01 6.00
C ALA A 115 -26.24 -7.55 5.12
N ALA A 116 -25.99 -8.59 4.33
CA ALA A 116 -27.02 -9.22 3.50
C ALA A 116 -28.17 -9.80 4.34
N ALA A 117 -27.84 -10.50 5.43
CA ALA A 117 -28.83 -11.04 6.35
C ALA A 117 -29.64 -9.91 7.02
N ALA A 118 -28.99 -8.83 7.44
CA ALA A 118 -29.66 -7.69 8.06
C ALA A 118 -30.52 -6.88 7.10
N LEU A 119 -30.15 -6.81 5.81
CA LEU A 119 -30.97 -6.15 4.78
C LEU A 119 -32.32 -6.86 4.56
N THR A 120 -32.46 -8.14 4.93
CA THR A 120 -33.76 -8.85 4.84
C THR A 120 -34.82 -8.28 5.78
N VAL A 121 -34.39 -7.56 6.83
CA VAL A 121 -35.23 -6.89 7.82
C VAL A 121 -35.96 -5.67 7.24
N TYR A 122 -35.47 -5.14 6.11
CA TYR A 122 -36.01 -3.94 5.48
C TYR A 122 -37.18 -4.27 4.56
N ARG A 123 -38.07 -3.30 4.35
CA ARG A 123 -39.09 -3.39 3.28
C ARG A 123 -38.39 -3.55 1.93
N ARG A 124 -38.96 -4.35 1.02
CA ARG A 124 -38.38 -4.69 -0.30
C ARG A 124 -37.77 -3.51 -1.04
N ARG A 125 -38.45 -2.36 -1.10
CA ARG A 125 -37.93 -1.14 -1.76
C ARG A 125 -36.60 -0.68 -1.17
N TRP A 126 -36.53 -0.56 0.16
CA TRP A 126 -35.35 -0.05 0.88
C TRP A 126 -34.23 -1.06 0.89
N ARG A 127 -34.57 -2.35 1.00
CA ARG A 127 -33.60 -3.45 0.83
C ARG A 127 -32.89 -3.34 -0.51
N ASN A 128 -33.66 -3.21 -1.60
CA ASN A 128 -33.11 -3.15 -2.95
C ASN A 128 -32.28 -1.87 -3.18
N ILE A 129 -32.76 -0.71 -2.72
CA ILE A 129 -32.02 0.55 -2.82
C ILE A 129 -30.70 0.46 -2.05
N SER A 130 -30.73 0.00 -0.80
CA SER A 130 -29.52 -0.14 0.02
C SER A 130 -28.53 -1.15 -0.56
N ALA A 131 -29.00 -2.29 -1.07
CA ALA A 131 -28.16 -3.27 -1.73
C ALA A 131 -27.51 -2.71 -3.00
N ALA A 132 -28.28 -2.02 -3.85
CA ALA A 132 -27.77 -1.39 -5.06
C ALA A 132 -26.76 -0.28 -4.74
N ALA A 133 -27.07 0.59 -3.78
CA ALA A 133 -26.17 1.66 -3.36
C ALA A 133 -24.85 1.12 -2.77
N LEU A 134 -24.92 0.06 -1.95
CA LEU A 134 -23.72 -0.61 -1.44
C LEU A 134 -22.90 -1.21 -2.60
N ALA A 135 -23.53 -1.91 -3.54
CA ALA A 135 -22.84 -2.48 -4.70
C ALA A 135 -22.17 -1.39 -5.56
N ILE A 136 -22.88 -0.29 -5.83
CA ILE A 136 -22.32 0.87 -6.54
C ILE A 136 -21.14 1.46 -5.78
N GLY A 137 -21.23 1.61 -4.46
CA GLY A 137 -20.12 2.12 -3.64
C GLY A 137 -18.88 1.24 -3.68
N LEU A 138 -19.06 -0.09 -3.67
CA LEU A 138 -17.97 -1.05 -3.81
C LEU A 138 -17.32 -0.98 -5.19
N ILE A 139 -18.12 -0.94 -6.26
CA ILE A 139 -17.62 -0.81 -7.64
C ILE A 139 -16.92 0.54 -7.83
N ALA A 140 -17.52 1.63 -7.36
CA ALA A 140 -16.91 2.95 -7.40
C ALA A 140 -15.59 2.97 -6.62
N GLY A 141 -15.52 2.31 -5.45
CA GLY A 141 -14.28 2.17 -4.68
C GLY A 141 -13.16 1.42 -5.40
N LEU A 142 -13.49 0.51 -6.32
CA LEU A 142 -12.51 -0.15 -7.19
C LEU A 142 -11.96 0.80 -8.28
N LEU A 143 -12.76 1.77 -8.72
CA LEU A 143 -12.51 2.60 -9.89
C LEU A 143 -12.15 4.06 -9.58
N ILE A 144 -12.40 4.53 -8.36
CA ILE A 144 -12.23 5.94 -7.98
C ILE A 144 -11.33 6.00 -6.75
N ASN A 145 -10.27 6.81 -6.85
CA ASN A 145 -9.35 7.00 -5.74
C ASN A 145 -9.98 7.94 -4.70
N PRO A 146 -9.91 7.60 -3.40
CA PRO A 146 -10.44 8.46 -2.35
C PRO A 146 -9.63 9.77 -2.19
N PRO A 147 -10.19 10.77 -1.49
CA PRO A 147 -9.54 12.06 -1.28
C PRO A 147 -8.42 12.08 -0.22
N TYR A 148 -7.95 10.92 0.21
CA TYR A 148 -6.97 10.74 1.29
C TYR A 148 -5.99 9.61 0.93
N PRO A 149 -4.78 9.58 1.52
CA PRO A 149 -3.81 8.51 1.29
C PRO A 149 -4.39 7.14 1.57
N PHE A 150 -4.18 6.21 0.63
CA PHE A 150 -4.64 4.83 0.73
C PHE A 150 -3.61 3.89 0.07
N PRO A 151 -3.51 2.62 0.51
CA PRO A 151 -2.70 1.64 -0.19
C PRO A 151 -3.27 1.30 -1.56
N TYR A 152 -2.45 1.35 -2.59
CA TYR A 152 -2.89 1.08 -3.97
C TYR A 152 -3.53 -0.29 -4.15
N GLU A 153 -3.17 -1.28 -3.31
CA GLU A 153 -3.77 -2.63 -3.31
C GLU A 153 -5.28 -2.65 -3.02
N ASN A 154 -5.86 -1.57 -2.51
CA ASN A 154 -7.29 -1.50 -2.19
C ASN A 154 -8.19 -1.29 -3.40
N ASN A 155 -7.65 -0.95 -4.56
CA ASN A 155 -8.42 -0.74 -5.79
C ASN A 155 -7.56 -0.95 -7.06
N LEU A 156 -8.08 -0.59 -8.24
CA LEU A 156 -7.34 -0.74 -9.51
C LEU A 156 -6.13 0.21 -9.64
N ALA A 157 -5.85 1.07 -8.66
CA ALA A 157 -4.61 1.85 -8.63
C ALA A 157 -3.37 0.95 -8.57
N MET A 158 -3.47 -0.27 -8.04
CA MET A 158 -2.37 -1.24 -8.08
C MET A 158 -2.00 -1.63 -9.52
N ALA A 159 -2.97 -1.75 -10.43
CA ALA A 159 -2.69 -2.03 -11.83
C ALA A 159 -1.95 -0.86 -12.50
N ASP A 160 -2.33 0.38 -12.17
CA ASP A 160 -1.63 1.57 -12.64
C ASP A 160 -0.20 1.65 -12.07
N PHE A 161 -0.01 1.29 -10.80
CA PHE A 161 1.30 1.23 -10.15
C PHE A 161 2.22 0.25 -10.89
N VAL A 162 1.74 -0.96 -11.16
CA VAL A 162 2.47 -2.00 -11.92
C VAL A 162 2.80 -1.51 -13.33
N ALA A 163 1.84 -0.93 -14.05
CA ALA A 163 2.04 -0.44 -15.41
C ALA A 163 3.10 0.68 -15.47
N LEU A 164 3.08 1.61 -14.52
CA LEU A 164 4.11 2.66 -14.39
C LEU A 164 5.50 2.03 -14.18
N HIS A 165 5.60 1.06 -13.27
CA HIS A 165 6.87 0.40 -12.97
C HIS A 165 7.39 -0.40 -14.17
N GLN A 166 6.52 -1.07 -14.93
CA GLN A 166 6.89 -1.73 -16.18
C GLN A 166 7.37 -0.74 -17.24
N ALA A 167 6.74 0.43 -17.37
CA ALA A 167 7.17 1.47 -18.29
C ALA A 167 8.57 2.00 -17.95
N ALA A 168 8.82 2.26 -16.66
CA ALA A 168 10.14 2.66 -16.18
C ALA A 168 11.19 1.55 -16.41
N ALA A 169 10.85 0.29 -16.09
CA ALA A 169 11.75 -0.84 -16.28
C ALA A 169 12.17 -1.02 -17.75
N LYS A 170 11.21 -0.98 -18.69
CA LYS A 170 11.48 -1.04 -20.13
C LYS A 170 12.38 0.09 -20.61
N PHE A 171 12.17 1.30 -20.10
CA PHE A 171 13.02 2.44 -20.41
C PHE A 171 14.45 2.25 -19.89
N LEU A 172 14.61 1.77 -18.65
CA LEU A 172 15.93 1.48 -18.08
C LEU A 172 16.67 0.39 -18.86
N GLU A 173 15.97 -0.67 -19.29
CA GLU A 173 16.58 -1.73 -20.11
C GLU A 173 17.11 -1.20 -21.44
N ARG A 174 16.41 -0.23 -22.03
CA ARG A 174 16.80 0.35 -23.32
C ARG A 174 17.92 1.38 -23.17
N GLU A 175 17.79 2.30 -22.22
CA GLU A 175 18.64 3.49 -22.13
C GLU A 175 19.84 3.33 -21.17
N TYR A 176 19.72 2.45 -20.16
CA TYR A 176 20.70 2.30 -19.08
C TYR A 176 21.04 0.83 -18.74
N PRO A 177 21.20 -0.08 -19.72
CA PRO A 177 21.27 -1.54 -19.50
C PRO A 177 22.44 -2.02 -18.61
N ARG A 178 23.46 -1.20 -18.39
CA ARG A 178 24.67 -1.54 -17.62
C ARG A 178 24.85 -0.72 -16.35
N GLU A 179 23.92 0.18 -16.07
CA GLU A 179 24.01 1.06 -14.91
C GLU A 179 23.50 0.39 -13.64
N GLN A 180 23.99 0.87 -12.49
CA GLN A 180 23.43 0.50 -11.20
C GLN A 180 22.21 1.39 -10.93
N ILE A 181 21.07 0.76 -10.63
CA ILE A 181 19.80 1.47 -10.43
C ILE A 181 19.54 1.64 -8.94
N TYR A 182 19.45 2.88 -8.50
CA TYR A 182 19.08 3.25 -7.13
C TYR A 182 17.58 3.49 -7.06
N THR A 183 16.88 2.76 -6.18
CA THR A 183 15.44 2.97 -5.92
C THR A 183 15.02 2.29 -4.62
N ALA A 184 13.75 2.42 -4.23
CA ALA A 184 13.19 1.75 -3.05
C ALA A 184 12.36 0.51 -3.43
N TRP A 185 12.21 -0.42 -2.50
CA TRP A 185 11.28 -1.55 -2.64
C TRP A 185 9.84 -1.06 -2.86
N PRO A 186 9.06 -1.64 -3.80
CA PRO A 186 9.28 -2.92 -4.47
C PRO A 186 10.07 -2.90 -5.78
N LEU A 187 10.35 -1.72 -6.36
CA LEU A 187 10.99 -1.64 -7.68
C LEU A 187 12.40 -2.24 -7.68
N THR A 188 13.12 -2.21 -6.55
CA THR A 188 14.43 -2.84 -6.40
C THR A 188 14.40 -4.33 -6.72
N ALA A 189 13.38 -5.05 -6.25
CA ALA A 189 13.19 -6.47 -6.49
C ALA A 189 12.69 -6.74 -7.91
N ALA A 190 11.73 -5.93 -8.39
CA ALA A 190 11.22 -6.00 -9.76
C ALA A 190 12.30 -5.86 -10.83
N LEU A 191 13.27 -4.95 -10.63
CA LEU A 191 14.38 -4.75 -11.55
C LEU A 191 15.51 -5.78 -11.37
N ARG A 192 15.64 -6.41 -10.20
CA ARG A 192 16.69 -7.40 -9.92
C ARG A 192 16.33 -8.79 -10.43
N THR A 193 15.05 -9.15 -10.38
CA THR A 193 14.53 -10.51 -10.56
C THR A 193 13.68 -10.58 -11.84
N PRO A 194 14.25 -11.02 -12.99
CA PRO A 194 13.53 -11.08 -14.27
C PRO A 194 12.24 -11.90 -14.24
N GLU A 195 12.15 -12.87 -13.34
CA GLU A 195 10.99 -13.75 -13.15
C GLU A 195 9.72 -12.98 -12.76
N PHE A 196 9.85 -11.75 -12.25
CA PHE A 196 8.71 -10.87 -11.99
C PHE A 196 8.14 -10.20 -13.26
N GLY A 197 8.79 -10.36 -14.42
CA GLY A 197 8.27 -9.92 -15.72
C GLY A 197 8.38 -8.41 -15.99
N TYR A 198 9.14 -7.67 -15.19
CA TYR A 198 9.40 -6.24 -15.42
C TYR A 198 10.56 -5.99 -16.38
N VAL A 199 11.55 -6.89 -16.36
CA VAL A 199 12.79 -6.81 -17.14
C VAL A 199 13.09 -8.19 -17.73
N ASN A 200 13.75 -8.20 -18.88
CA ASN A 200 14.31 -9.41 -19.49
C ASN A 200 15.62 -9.82 -18.84
N ARG A 201 16.42 -8.83 -18.37
CA ARG A 201 17.69 -9.08 -17.66
C ARG A 201 17.73 -8.28 -16.36
N GLY A 202 18.18 -8.95 -15.29
CA GLY A 202 18.24 -8.35 -13.96
C GLY A 202 19.28 -7.23 -13.89
N PHE A 203 18.89 -6.11 -13.31
CA PHE A 203 19.79 -5.01 -12.98
C PHE A 203 20.55 -5.27 -11.68
N LYS A 204 21.72 -4.66 -11.57
CA LYS A 204 22.33 -4.41 -10.26
C LYS A 204 21.56 -3.26 -9.58
N THR A 205 20.74 -3.59 -8.60
CA THR A 205 19.92 -2.61 -7.87
C THR A 205 20.46 -2.33 -6.49
N ILE A 206 20.50 -1.05 -6.11
CA ILE A 206 20.83 -0.58 -4.77
C ILE A 206 19.56 -0.03 -4.13
N GLU A 207 19.22 -0.55 -2.95
CA GLU A 207 18.01 -0.15 -2.24
C GLU A 207 18.25 1.09 -1.39
N THR A 208 17.46 2.14 -1.65
CA THR A 208 17.55 3.41 -0.91
C THR A 208 16.69 3.45 0.34
N SER A 209 15.99 2.36 0.69
CA SER A 209 14.93 2.22 1.72
C SER A 209 13.70 3.13 1.56
N ASP A 210 13.89 4.40 1.24
CA ASP A 210 12.84 5.37 0.93
C ASP A 210 13.34 6.47 -0.02
N PHE A 211 12.51 7.50 -0.22
CA PHE A 211 12.78 8.64 -1.10
C PHE A 211 12.88 9.97 -0.34
N ARG A 212 13.07 9.92 0.98
CA ARG A 212 13.25 11.11 1.82
C ARG A 212 14.57 11.77 1.47
N ARG A 213 14.63 13.10 1.59
CA ARG A 213 15.86 13.86 1.34
C ARG A 213 16.97 13.41 2.29
N SER A 214 16.63 13.22 3.57
CA SER A 214 17.54 12.74 4.61
C SER A 214 18.20 11.39 4.29
N THR A 215 17.50 10.52 3.56
CA THR A 215 18.00 9.20 3.13
C THR A 215 18.82 9.30 1.84
N LEU A 216 18.26 9.92 0.79
CA LEU A 216 18.91 9.97 -0.53
C LEU A 216 20.21 10.78 -0.52
N THR A 217 20.33 11.78 0.36
CA THR A 217 21.58 12.56 0.50
C THR A 217 22.76 11.68 0.95
N ARG A 218 22.53 10.57 1.64
CA ARG A 218 23.58 9.61 2.05
C ARG A 218 24.24 8.91 0.86
N PHE A 219 23.55 8.86 -0.28
CA PHE A 219 24.04 8.26 -1.51
C PHE A 219 24.74 9.26 -2.44
N ARG A 220 24.87 10.53 -2.05
CA ARG A 220 25.50 11.57 -2.88
C ARG A 220 26.90 11.16 -3.35
N ASP A 221 27.71 10.62 -2.44
CA ASP A 221 29.10 10.25 -2.73
C ASP A 221 29.26 8.76 -3.11
N SER A 222 28.14 8.04 -3.32
CA SER A 222 28.15 6.61 -3.68
C SER A 222 28.44 6.33 -5.15
N GLY A 223 28.60 7.36 -5.98
CA GLY A 223 28.68 7.23 -7.43
C GLY A 223 27.33 6.91 -8.09
N MET A 224 26.23 7.32 -7.48
CA MET A 224 24.87 7.14 -8.01
C MET A 224 24.72 7.84 -9.37
N ARG A 225 24.50 7.05 -10.42
CA ARG A 225 24.34 7.52 -11.80
C ARG A 225 22.89 7.54 -12.27
N VAL A 226 22.08 6.59 -11.79
CA VAL A 226 20.65 6.46 -12.13
C VAL A 226 19.82 6.25 -10.87
N LEU A 227 18.81 7.10 -10.69
CA LEU A 227 17.86 7.06 -9.58
C LEU A 227 16.44 6.97 -10.13
N VAL A 228 15.63 6.09 -9.56
CA VAL A 228 14.20 5.97 -9.92
C VAL A 228 13.36 6.31 -8.71
N LEU A 229 12.55 7.36 -8.83
CA LEU A 229 11.58 7.79 -7.83
C LEU A 229 10.17 7.45 -8.30
N TYR A 230 9.26 7.17 -7.38
CA TYR A 230 7.86 6.97 -7.69
C TYR A 230 6.97 7.35 -6.52
N SER A 231 5.70 7.64 -6.81
CA SER A 231 4.69 7.88 -5.79
C SER A 231 4.51 6.62 -4.94
N ARG A 232 4.95 6.67 -3.68
CA ARG A 232 4.77 5.57 -2.71
C ARG A 232 3.38 5.52 -2.09
N THR A 233 2.69 6.65 -2.09
CA THR A 233 1.40 6.89 -1.43
C THR A 233 0.53 7.75 -2.33
N TRP A 234 -0.78 7.55 -2.24
CA TRP A 234 -1.74 8.41 -2.94
C TRP A 234 -1.78 9.80 -2.30
N GLU A 235 -1.12 10.78 -2.93
CA GLU A 235 -0.99 12.13 -2.38
C GLU A 235 -1.31 13.20 -3.43
N PRO A 236 -2.60 13.37 -3.78
CA PRO A 236 -2.98 14.42 -4.72
C PRO A 236 -2.69 15.82 -4.15
N SER A 237 -2.55 16.81 -5.03
CA SER A 237 -2.30 18.23 -4.66
C SER A 237 -3.42 18.88 -3.83
N TRP A 238 -4.52 18.18 -3.60
CA TRP A 238 -5.66 18.59 -2.80
C TRP A 238 -5.91 17.63 -1.61
N SER A 239 -4.95 16.75 -1.30
CA SER A 239 -5.00 15.79 -0.18
C SER A 239 -4.99 16.46 1.20
N VAL A 240 -5.49 15.73 2.19
CA VAL A 240 -5.43 16.07 3.63
C VAL A 240 -4.00 16.32 4.14
N LEU A 241 -2.98 15.80 3.47
CA LEU A 241 -1.57 16.07 3.80
C LEU A 241 -1.16 17.55 3.62
N ARG A 242 -2.01 18.38 2.99
CA ARG A 242 -1.79 19.83 2.96
C ARG A 242 -2.07 20.51 4.29
N ILE A 243 -2.84 19.88 5.17
CA ILE A 243 -3.13 20.36 6.51
C ILE A 243 -1.87 20.17 7.37
N SER A 244 -1.35 21.26 7.96
CA SER A 244 -0.13 21.22 8.77
C SER A 244 -0.24 20.26 9.95
N ALA A 245 -1.36 20.30 10.68
CA ALA A 245 -1.61 19.40 11.81
C ALA A 245 -1.53 17.91 11.43
N VAL A 246 -1.97 17.54 10.22
CA VAL A 246 -1.85 16.16 9.73
C VAL A 246 -0.39 15.79 9.48
N ARG A 247 0.39 16.68 8.86
CA ARG A 247 1.83 16.44 8.64
C ARG A 247 2.60 16.39 9.95
N ASP A 248 2.32 17.27 10.89
CA ASP A 248 3.01 17.30 12.18
C ASP A 248 2.74 16.03 12.99
N PHE A 249 1.50 15.53 12.95
CA PHE A 249 1.13 14.25 13.53
C PHE A 249 1.91 13.10 12.88
N LEU A 250 1.93 13.04 11.55
CA LEU A 250 2.64 11.99 10.81
C LEU A 250 4.16 12.08 10.98
N ALA A 251 4.73 13.28 11.05
CA ALA A 251 6.16 13.48 11.28
C ALA A 251 6.57 12.98 12.68
N ARG A 252 5.73 13.24 13.69
CA ARG A 252 5.99 12.85 15.08
C ARG A 252 5.88 11.36 15.32
N TRP A 253 4.86 10.72 14.75
CA TRP A 253 4.54 9.32 15.08
C TRP A 253 4.88 8.35 13.95
N TYR A 254 4.84 8.78 12.69
CA TYR A 254 5.01 7.93 11.51
C TYR A 254 6.28 8.23 10.71
N GLU A 255 7.21 9.01 11.26
CA GLU A 255 8.46 9.44 10.61
C GLU A 255 8.27 10.01 9.19
N TYR A 256 7.11 10.63 8.96
CA TYR A 256 6.77 11.18 7.66
C TYR A 256 7.67 12.37 7.31
N GLU A 257 8.31 12.29 6.15
CA GLU A 257 9.04 13.37 5.50
C GLU A 257 8.65 13.36 4.01
N PRO A 258 8.44 14.53 3.37
CA PRO A 258 8.18 14.60 1.95
C PRO A 258 9.29 13.92 1.12
N GLN A 259 8.89 13.34 -0.01
CA GLN A 259 9.84 12.76 -0.95
C GLN A 259 10.67 13.88 -1.62
N MET A 260 11.92 13.55 -1.95
CA MET A 260 12.84 14.46 -2.61
C MET A 260 12.27 14.93 -3.95
N THR A 261 12.28 16.24 -4.16
CA THR A 261 11.75 16.88 -5.37
C THR A 261 12.72 16.78 -6.55
N ALA A 262 12.22 17.01 -7.76
CA ALA A 262 13.04 17.08 -8.98
C ALA A 262 14.14 18.16 -8.88
N VAL A 263 13.84 19.28 -8.22
CA VAL A 263 14.79 20.38 -7.99
C VAL A 263 15.89 19.94 -7.03
N GLU A 264 15.53 19.25 -5.95
CA GLU A 264 16.50 18.72 -4.99
C GLU A 264 17.37 17.63 -5.59
N CYS A 265 16.80 16.73 -6.40
CA CYS A 265 17.56 15.72 -7.14
C CYS A 265 18.64 16.39 -8.02
N ARG A 266 18.29 17.50 -8.67
CA ARG A 266 19.22 18.28 -9.48
C ARG A 266 20.29 18.96 -8.64
N GLN A 267 19.91 19.68 -7.58
CA GLN A 267 20.81 20.52 -6.81
C GLN A 267 21.72 19.73 -5.87
N ILE A 268 21.23 18.62 -5.31
CA ILE A 268 21.92 17.86 -4.26
C ILE A 268 22.64 16.65 -4.84
N LEU A 269 22.00 15.96 -5.79
CA LEU A 269 22.53 14.72 -6.38
C LEU A 269 23.12 14.94 -7.78
N GLY A 270 22.95 16.14 -8.37
CA GLY A 270 23.41 16.43 -9.73
C GLY A 270 22.60 15.72 -10.83
N LEU A 271 21.51 15.03 -10.47
CA LEU A 271 20.76 14.20 -11.41
C LEU A 271 19.69 14.99 -12.15
N GLN A 272 19.55 14.76 -13.45
CA GLN A 272 18.52 15.37 -14.28
C GLN A 272 17.38 14.40 -14.52
N GLN A 273 16.14 14.89 -14.47
CA GLN A 273 14.96 14.08 -14.84
C GLN A 273 15.05 13.75 -16.33
N ARG A 274 15.07 12.46 -16.65
CA ARG A 274 15.16 11.93 -18.02
C ARG A 274 13.80 11.55 -18.57
N MET A 275 12.98 10.96 -17.72
CA MET A 275 11.65 10.51 -18.11
C MET A 275 10.72 10.53 -16.92
N ARG A 276 9.44 10.83 -17.18
CA ARG A 276 8.37 10.82 -16.19
C ARG A 276 7.13 10.22 -16.83
N TRP A 277 6.51 9.29 -16.13
CA TRP A 277 5.19 8.77 -16.47
C TRP A 277 4.23 9.08 -15.34
N THR A 278 2.96 9.32 -15.70
CA THR A 278 1.89 9.58 -14.75
C THR A 278 0.66 8.79 -15.13
N ARG A 279 0.00 8.15 -14.15
CA ARG A 279 -1.27 7.45 -14.35
C ARG A 279 -2.19 7.67 -13.17
N ARG A 280 -3.38 8.22 -13.44
CA ARG A 280 -4.45 8.43 -12.46
C ARG A 280 -3.95 9.05 -11.14
N GLY A 281 -3.02 10.01 -11.22
CA GLY A 281 -2.41 10.75 -10.10
C GLY A 281 -1.19 10.08 -9.44
N GLN A 282 -0.81 8.86 -9.85
CA GLN A 282 0.47 8.24 -9.53
C GLN A 282 1.54 8.63 -10.55
N TRP A 283 2.81 8.47 -10.18
CA TRP A 283 3.93 8.81 -11.05
C TRP A 283 5.16 7.94 -10.79
N VAL A 284 6.01 7.82 -11.81
CA VAL A 284 7.38 7.29 -11.73
C VAL A 284 8.30 8.16 -12.57
N GLU A 285 9.48 8.43 -12.06
CA GLU A 285 10.47 9.35 -12.63
C GLU A 285 11.85 8.70 -12.62
N VAL A 286 12.54 8.79 -13.75
CA VAL A 286 13.93 8.31 -13.90
C VAL A 286 14.83 9.52 -13.99
N TYR A 287 15.85 9.55 -13.14
CA TYR A 287 16.86 10.59 -13.04
C TYR A 287 18.24 10.03 -13.36
N ALA A 288 19.06 10.76 -14.13
CA ALA A 288 20.42 10.31 -14.46
C ALA A 288 21.42 11.46 -14.66
N LEU A 289 22.70 11.21 -14.34
CA LEU A 289 23.82 12.15 -14.57
C LEU A 289 24.05 12.44 -16.05
N GLN A 290 24.13 11.40 -16.89
CA GLN A 290 24.37 11.52 -18.34
C GLN A 290 23.08 11.35 -19.16
N ALA A 291 23.04 12.00 -20.33
CA ALA A 291 22.02 11.74 -21.32
C ALA A 291 22.05 10.24 -21.73
N PRO A 292 20.92 9.65 -22.14
CA PRO A 292 20.89 8.27 -22.58
C PRO A 292 22.01 7.98 -23.57
N SER A 293 22.60 6.78 -23.52
CA SER A 293 23.71 6.38 -24.40
C SER A 293 23.36 6.43 -25.89
N THR A 294 22.07 6.58 -26.22
CA THR A 294 21.52 6.78 -27.55
C THR A 294 21.01 8.21 -27.70
N GLY A 295 21.72 9.02 -28.50
CA GLY A 295 21.29 10.37 -28.84
C GLY A 295 20.02 10.37 -29.69
N ALA A 296 18.89 10.76 -29.10
CA ALA A 296 17.78 11.40 -29.79
C ALA A 296 16.88 12.11 -28.74
N PRO A 297 16.55 13.41 -28.90
CA PRO A 297 15.55 14.06 -28.07
C PRO A 297 14.15 13.60 -28.52
N GLY A 298 13.67 12.51 -27.93
CA GLY A 298 12.31 12.01 -28.13
C GLY A 298 11.40 12.47 -27.00
N SER A 299 10.74 13.62 -27.14
CA SER A 299 9.51 13.90 -26.41
C SER A 299 8.43 12.96 -26.93
N ILE A 300 8.35 11.74 -26.40
CA ILE A 300 7.23 10.85 -26.69
C ILE A 300 6.08 11.30 -25.78
N ALA A 301 5.17 12.04 -26.41
CA ALA A 301 3.86 12.31 -25.86
C ALA A 301 3.15 10.99 -25.51
N TYR A 302 2.42 11.06 -24.40
CA TYR A 302 1.50 10.10 -23.82
C TYR A 302 0.81 9.19 -24.87
N ASP A 303 1.11 7.88 -24.83
CA ASP A 303 0.34 6.87 -25.56
C ASP A 303 -0.84 6.41 -24.69
N ASP A 304 -2.04 6.85 -25.08
CA ASP A 304 -3.33 6.51 -24.44
C ASP A 304 -3.83 5.10 -24.85
N SER A 305 -3.00 4.29 -25.52
CA SER A 305 -3.36 2.95 -26.03
C SER A 305 -3.60 1.89 -24.96
N LEU A 306 -3.28 2.16 -23.68
CA LEU A 306 -3.56 1.26 -22.56
C LEU A 306 -4.85 1.60 -21.79
N ARG A 307 -5.80 2.26 -22.46
CA ARG A 307 -7.23 2.26 -22.09
C ARG A 307 -8.00 1.22 -22.91
N ARG A 308 -7.83 -0.06 -22.58
CA ARG A 308 -8.86 -1.08 -22.83
C ARG A 308 -8.89 -2.03 -21.64
#